data_AF-A0AAE2CG26-F1
#
_entry.id   AF-A0AAE2CG26-F1
#
_cell.length_a   1.000
_cell.length_b   1.000
_cell.length_c   1.000
_cell.angle_alpha   90.00
_cell.angle_beta   90.00
_cell.angle_gamma   90.00
#
_symmetry.space_group_name_H-M   'P 1'
#
loop_
_entity.id
_entity.type
_entity.pdbx_description
1 polymer ?
#
loop_
_entity_poly.entity_id
_entity_poly.type
_entity_poly.pdbx_seq_one_letter_code
_entity_poly.pdbx_strand_id
1 'polypeptide(L)'
;MGMAYGGTWPVSRSQLGSVCLPSSSWLLLHMLPMEGRNKEQKQVLQEYRSKAEYYICACLNKNNSTNVKRTPGGLLYTRRWNNMQYVSNAALLLTAYSHHLHSTNQMLNCHMDSVGPNEILSFVKSQVDYILGSNPMGVSYLVGYGPAYPQRVHHRGASTASYRDSKVFLGCMQGYHTWFVRHAPNPNVLVGALVGGPDLNDEFRDGRDNFAQTEACTYNTAPLVGVFAKLHELEKGSSNSTASPSLPLVSFI
;
A
#
# COMPACT_ATOMS: atom_id res chain seq x y z
N MET A 1 2.68 -25.70 -30.58
CA MET A 1 3.64 -25.69 -29.44
C MET A 1 4.10 -24.25 -29.25
N GLY A 2 3.39 -23.48 -28.42
CA GLY A 2 3.55 -22.02 -28.33
C GLY A 2 4.52 -21.62 -27.22
N MET A 3 5.54 -20.83 -27.57
CA MET A 3 6.42 -20.15 -26.64
C MET A 3 5.65 -19.03 -25.93
N ALA A 4 5.52 -19.09 -24.60
CA ALA A 4 5.02 -17.99 -23.80
C ALA A 4 6.15 -17.00 -23.53
N TYR A 5 6.26 -15.99 -24.40
CA TYR A 5 7.02 -14.78 -24.09
C TYR A 5 6.30 -14.02 -22.97
N GLY A 6 6.94 -13.89 -21.82
CA GLY A 6 6.54 -12.95 -20.77
C GLY A 6 6.82 -11.52 -21.22
N GLY A 7 6.00 -11.04 -22.16
CA GLY A 7 5.96 -9.65 -22.54
C GLY A 7 5.23 -8.85 -21.46
N THR A 8 5.85 -7.75 -21.03
CA THR A 8 5.13 -6.61 -20.46
C THR A 8 3.91 -6.34 -21.31
N TRP A 9 2.71 -6.56 -20.75
CA TRP A 9 1.47 -6.29 -21.46
C TRP A 9 1.47 -4.82 -21.89
N PRO A 10 1.28 -4.51 -23.18
CA PRO A 10 1.03 -3.13 -23.59
C PRO A 10 -0.26 -2.69 -22.90
N VAL A 11 -0.20 -1.54 -22.24
CA VAL A 11 -1.36 -0.92 -21.58
C VAL A 11 -2.39 -0.59 -22.65
N SER A 12 -3.36 -1.49 -22.82
CA SER A 12 -4.49 -1.25 -23.71
C SER A 12 -5.42 -0.24 -23.05
N ARG A 13 -6.06 0.58 -23.90
CA ARG A 13 -6.91 1.73 -23.54
C ARG A 13 -8.07 1.40 -22.58
N SER A 14 -8.35 0.12 -22.33
CA SER A 14 -9.34 -0.37 -21.37
C SER A 14 -8.83 -0.56 -19.94
N GLN A 15 -7.51 -0.43 -19.68
CA GLN A 15 -6.93 -0.48 -18.32
C GLN A 15 -7.00 0.86 -17.57
N LEU A 16 -7.36 1.96 -18.24
CA LEU A 16 -7.56 3.29 -17.66
C LEU A 16 -8.68 3.36 -16.60
N GLY A 17 -9.50 2.32 -16.47
CA GLY A 17 -10.51 2.17 -15.40
C GLY A 17 -10.01 1.55 -14.09
N SER A 18 -8.73 1.19 -14.00
CA SER A 18 -8.17 0.62 -12.75
C SER A 18 -7.69 1.76 -11.83
N VAL A 19 -8.48 2.00 -10.78
CA VAL A 19 -8.39 2.99 -9.69
C VAL A 19 -6.99 3.46 -9.22
N CYS A 20 -5.89 2.76 -9.51
CA CYS A 20 -4.53 3.12 -9.06
C CYS A 20 -3.79 4.19 -9.88
N LEU A 21 -3.85 4.18 -11.21
CA LEU A 21 -3.20 5.23 -12.03
C LEU A 21 -3.99 6.55 -12.10
N PRO A 22 -5.34 6.53 -12.07
CA PRO A 22 -6.11 7.75 -12.03
C PRO A 22 -5.94 8.48 -10.68
N SER A 23 -5.93 7.77 -9.54
CA SER A 23 -6.00 8.36 -8.16
C SER A 23 -4.85 9.32 -7.81
N SER A 24 -3.61 9.03 -8.23
CA SER A 24 -2.47 9.94 -8.04
C SER A 24 -2.58 11.23 -8.86
N SER A 25 -3.21 11.16 -10.04
CA SER A 25 -3.51 12.35 -10.86
C SER A 25 -4.71 13.13 -10.30
N TRP A 26 -5.74 12.45 -9.74
CA TRP A 26 -6.90 13.10 -9.10
C TRP A 26 -6.49 13.86 -7.82
N LEU A 27 -5.80 13.18 -6.88
CA LEU A 27 -4.52 13.62 -6.33
C LEU A 27 -4.17 15.11 -6.35
N LEU A 28 -3.12 15.34 -7.14
CA LEU A 28 -2.49 16.61 -7.39
C LEU A 28 -3.48 17.62 -7.98
N LEU A 29 -4.43 17.18 -8.80
CA LEU A 29 -5.38 18.08 -9.46
C LEU A 29 -6.39 18.68 -8.48
N HIS A 30 -6.87 17.92 -7.49
CA HIS A 30 -7.78 18.42 -6.45
C HIS A 30 -7.11 19.50 -5.57
N MET A 31 -5.81 19.36 -5.34
CA MET A 31 -5.00 20.26 -4.49
C MET A 31 -4.59 21.56 -5.20
N LEU A 32 -4.93 21.72 -6.49
CA LEU A 32 -4.54 22.89 -7.25
C LEU A 32 -5.34 24.14 -6.83
N PRO A 33 -4.68 25.29 -6.65
CA PRO A 33 -5.38 26.53 -6.38
C PRO A 33 -6.28 26.90 -7.56
N MET A 34 -7.50 27.33 -7.23
CA MET A 34 -8.53 27.75 -8.19
C MET A 34 -8.31 29.19 -8.70
N GLU A 35 -7.38 29.91 -8.08
CA GLU A 35 -7.05 31.30 -8.38
C GLU A 35 -6.41 31.43 -9.77
N GLY A 36 -6.78 32.47 -10.53
CA GLY A 36 -6.29 32.69 -11.89
C GLY A 36 -6.83 31.76 -12.98
N ARG A 37 -7.72 30.82 -12.67
CA ARG A 37 -8.28 29.85 -13.63
C ARG A 37 -9.58 30.32 -14.28
N ASN A 38 -9.80 29.92 -15.53
CA ASN A 38 -11.05 30.20 -16.26
C ASN A 38 -12.23 29.36 -15.71
N LYS A 39 -13.46 29.68 -16.16
CA LYS A 39 -14.68 29.05 -15.64
C LYS A 39 -14.72 27.54 -15.88
N GLU A 40 -14.30 27.10 -17.06
CA GLU A 40 -14.27 25.68 -17.45
C GLU A 40 -13.28 24.89 -16.59
N GLN A 41 -12.07 25.40 -16.41
CA GLN A 41 -11.05 24.79 -15.56
C GLN A 41 -11.52 24.67 -14.11
N LYS A 42 -12.18 25.71 -13.58
CA LYS A 42 -12.75 25.67 -12.22
C LYS A 42 -13.83 24.60 -12.10
N GLN A 43 -14.73 24.48 -13.08
CA GLN A 43 -15.75 23.44 -13.06
C GLN A 43 -15.13 22.05 -13.07
N VAL A 44 -14.16 21.83 -13.97
CA VAL A 44 -13.42 20.56 -14.05
C VAL A 44 -12.78 20.25 -12.70
N LEU A 45 -11.99 21.15 -12.12
CA LEU A 45 -11.33 20.93 -10.82
C LEU A 45 -12.32 20.61 -9.69
N GLN A 46 -13.51 21.23 -9.70
CA GLN A 46 -14.55 20.94 -8.73
C GLN A 46 -15.09 19.50 -8.87
N GLU A 47 -15.22 18.99 -10.09
CA GLU A 47 -15.59 17.59 -10.34
C GLU A 47 -14.49 16.62 -9.87
N TYR A 48 -13.22 16.95 -10.12
CA TYR A 48 -12.07 16.17 -9.61
C TYR A 48 -12.08 16.13 -8.07
N ARG A 49 -12.31 17.29 -7.42
CA ARG A 49 -12.45 17.44 -5.97
C ARG A 49 -13.56 16.55 -5.42
N SER A 50 -14.77 16.68 -5.97
CA SER A 50 -15.95 15.91 -5.52
C SER A 50 -15.70 14.39 -5.61
N LYS A 51 -15.06 13.91 -6.68
CA LYS A 51 -14.70 12.49 -6.83
C LYS A 51 -13.64 12.03 -5.83
N ALA A 52 -12.64 12.88 -5.55
CA ALA A 52 -11.59 12.57 -4.57
C ALA A 52 -12.16 12.49 -3.15
N GLU A 53 -12.96 13.49 -2.76
CA GLU A 53 -13.64 13.55 -1.46
C GLU A 53 -14.60 12.35 -1.28
N TYR A 54 -15.37 12.00 -2.31
CA TYR A 54 -16.22 10.81 -2.30
C TYR A 54 -15.43 9.51 -2.07
N TYR A 55 -14.27 9.36 -2.71
CA TYR A 55 -13.42 8.17 -2.51
C TYR A 55 -12.82 8.13 -1.10
N ILE A 56 -12.38 9.28 -0.56
CA ILE A 56 -11.86 9.36 0.81
C ILE A 56 -12.95 9.00 1.82
N CYS A 57 -14.17 9.52 1.66
CA CYS A 57 -15.32 9.13 2.46
C CYS A 57 -15.64 7.63 2.33
N ALA A 58 -15.51 7.06 1.12
CA ALA A 58 -15.67 5.62 0.89
C ALA A 58 -14.65 4.79 1.66
N CYS A 59 -13.38 5.23 1.70
CA CYS A 59 -12.31 4.61 2.48
C CYS A 59 -12.53 4.69 3.99
N LEU A 60 -13.34 5.64 4.47
CA LEU A 60 -13.69 5.83 5.88
C LEU A 60 -15.05 5.21 6.26
N ASN A 61 -15.73 4.54 5.32
CA ASN A 61 -17.08 4.00 5.51
C ASN A 61 -18.17 5.05 5.78
N LYS A 62 -18.02 6.27 5.25
CA LYS A 62 -18.92 7.42 5.54
C LYS A 62 -19.76 7.85 4.33
N ASN A 63 -19.83 7.04 3.27
CA ASN A 63 -20.80 7.21 2.18
C ASN A 63 -22.11 6.49 2.48
N ASN A 64 -23.21 6.99 1.92
CA ASN A 64 -24.54 6.37 2.05
C ASN A 64 -24.75 5.11 1.20
N SER A 65 -23.95 4.95 0.14
CA SER A 65 -24.21 3.98 -0.94
C SER A 65 -23.03 3.02 -1.07
N THR A 66 -21.93 3.50 -1.64
CA THR A 66 -20.78 2.65 -1.95
C THR A 66 -19.56 3.05 -1.13
N ASN A 67 -19.15 2.15 -0.24
CA ASN A 67 -17.92 2.24 0.54
C ASN A 67 -16.91 1.17 0.08
N VAL A 68 -15.63 1.38 0.39
CA VAL A 68 -14.60 0.37 0.12
C VAL A 68 -14.80 -0.81 1.08
N LYS A 69 -14.79 -2.03 0.55
CA LYS A 69 -14.95 -3.25 1.35
C LYS A 69 -13.77 -3.41 2.31
N ARG A 70 -13.99 -4.14 3.40
CA ARG A 70 -12.95 -4.48 4.37
C ARG A 70 -12.95 -5.96 4.69
N THR A 71 -11.80 -6.46 5.06
CA THR A 71 -11.68 -7.77 5.72
C THR A 71 -12.25 -7.70 7.14
N PRO A 72 -12.59 -8.84 7.78
CA PRO A 72 -12.95 -8.88 9.20
C PRO A 72 -11.95 -8.16 10.12
N GLY A 73 -10.65 -8.24 9.81
CA GLY A 73 -9.57 -7.56 10.53
C GLY A 73 -9.43 -6.05 10.22
N GLY A 74 -10.26 -5.49 9.35
CA GLY A 74 -10.33 -4.04 9.10
C GLY A 74 -9.42 -3.51 7.99
N LEU A 75 -8.76 -4.38 7.22
CA LEU A 75 -7.96 -3.98 6.06
C LEU A 75 -8.88 -3.58 4.89
N LEU A 76 -8.57 -2.47 4.21
CA LEU A 76 -9.23 -2.13 2.95
C LEU A 76 -9.04 -3.24 1.92
N TYR A 77 -10.11 -3.73 1.31
CA TYR A 77 -10.07 -4.85 0.37
C TYR A 77 -10.75 -4.48 -0.95
N THR A 78 -9.94 -4.31 -2.00
CA THR A 78 -10.42 -3.90 -3.33
C THR A 78 -10.42 -5.05 -4.32
N ARG A 79 -9.36 -5.87 -4.34
CA ARG A 79 -9.21 -7.01 -5.26
C ARG A 79 -8.42 -8.14 -4.63
N ARG A 80 -8.66 -9.36 -5.09
CA ARG A 80 -7.98 -10.58 -4.61
C ARG A 80 -6.47 -10.61 -4.88
N TRP A 81 -6.04 -10.09 -6.03
CA TRP A 81 -4.64 -10.14 -6.41
C TRP A 81 -3.92 -8.87 -5.99
N ASN A 82 -2.86 -9.01 -5.19
CA ASN A 82 -2.02 -7.92 -4.72
C ASN A 82 -2.86 -6.75 -4.18
N ASN A 83 -3.68 -7.04 -3.17
CA ASN A 83 -4.58 -6.05 -2.58
C ASN A 83 -3.81 -4.88 -1.94
N MET A 84 -2.61 -5.14 -1.42
CA MET A 84 -1.76 -4.15 -0.76
C MET A 84 -1.40 -2.95 -1.65
N GLN A 85 -1.42 -3.10 -2.98
CA GLN A 85 -1.28 -1.96 -3.90
C GLN A 85 -2.38 -0.90 -3.67
N TYR A 86 -3.61 -1.32 -3.37
CA TYR A 86 -4.72 -0.40 -3.15
C TYR A 86 -4.66 0.18 -1.74
N VAL A 87 -4.28 -0.64 -0.76
CA VAL A 87 -4.15 -0.22 0.64
C VAL A 87 -3.07 0.84 0.78
N SER A 88 -1.86 0.61 0.26
CA SER A 88 -0.75 1.54 0.41
C SER A 88 -0.99 2.85 -0.35
N ASN A 89 -1.57 2.78 -1.56
CA ASN A 89 -1.95 3.97 -2.32
C ASN A 89 -3.06 4.77 -1.61
N ALA A 90 -4.09 4.10 -1.09
CA ALA A 90 -5.13 4.76 -0.31
C ALA A 90 -4.55 5.42 0.95
N ALA A 91 -3.65 4.74 1.66
CA ALA A 91 -2.98 5.29 2.84
C ALA A 91 -2.19 6.56 2.50
N LEU A 92 -1.42 6.57 1.40
CA LEU A 92 -0.71 7.77 0.94
C LEU A 92 -1.67 8.90 0.59
N LEU A 93 -2.74 8.59 -0.15
CA LEU A 93 -3.75 9.56 -0.56
C LEU A 93 -4.39 10.22 0.68
N LEU A 94 -4.88 9.41 1.61
CA LEU A 94 -5.51 9.85 2.86
C LEU A 94 -4.53 10.68 3.72
N THR A 95 -3.26 10.29 3.76
CA THR A 95 -2.20 11.04 4.45
C THR A 95 -2.04 12.44 3.85
N ALA A 96 -1.90 12.53 2.53
CA ALA A 96 -1.74 13.80 1.82
C ALA A 96 -2.98 14.69 1.98
N TYR A 97 -4.17 14.11 1.91
CA TYR A 97 -5.41 14.86 2.08
C TYR A 97 -5.62 15.33 3.52
N SER A 98 -5.30 14.51 4.51
CA SER A 98 -5.32 14.96 5.90
C SER A 98 -4.36 16.13 6.13
N HIS A 99 -3.17 16.11 5.52
CA HIS A 99 -2.25 17.23 5.60
C HIS A 99 -2.86 18.50 4.98
N HIS A 100 -3.55 18.38 3.85
CA HIS A 100 -4.26 19.49 3.23
C HIS A 100 -5.34 20.11 4.12
N LEU A 101 -6.21 19.27 4.70
CA LEU A 101 -7.27 19.73 5.59
C LEU A 101 -6.69 20.43 6.81
N HIS A 102 -5.60 19.88 7.37
CA HIS A 102 -4.90 20.50 8.49
C HIS A 102 -4.30 21.87 8.11
N SER A 103 -3.64 21.98 6.95
CA SER A 103 -3.01 23.25 6.53
C SER A 103 -4.01 24.34 6.12
N THR A 104 -5.20 23.93 5.69
CA THR A 104 -6.30 24.85 5.30
C THR A 104 -7.32 25.08 6.41
N ASN A 105 -7.16 24.44 7.57
CA ASN A 105 -8.12 24.43 8.67
C ASN A 105 -9.54 24.06 8.21
N GLN A 106 -9.64 23.06 7.32
CA GLN A 106 -10.88 22.55 6.76
C GLN A 106 -11.25 21.19 7.35
N MET A 107 -12.53 20.86 7.27
CA MET A 107 -13.04 19.51 7.54
C MET A 107 -13.59 18.92 6.24
N LEU A 108 -13.51 17.60 6.12
CA LEU A 108 -14.12 16.87 5.01
C LEU A 108 -15.58 16.58 5.34
N ASN A 109 -16.50 17.07 4.52
CA ASN A 109 -17.92 16.77 4.68
C ASN A 109 -18.26 15.49 3.90
N CYS A 110 -18.41 14.37 4.61
CA CYS A 110 -18.99 13.16 4.05
C CYS A 110 -20.51 13.17 4.20
N HIS A 111 -21.21 12.24 3.54
CA HIS A 111 -22.68 12.18 3.62
C HIS A 111 -23.18 11.90 5.04
N MET A 112 -22.50 11.02 5.78
CA MET A 112 -22.92 10.65 7.14
C MET A 112 -22.51 11.69 8.16
N ASP A 113 -21.22 12.07 8.17
CA ASP A 113 -20.63 12.97 9.17
C ASP A 113 -19.49 13.79 8.55
N SER A 114 -19.14 14.90 9.21
CA SER A 114 -17.90 15.62 8.92
C SER A 114 -16.71 14.92 9.57
N VAL A 115 -15.57 14.89 8.88
CA VAL A 115 -14.35 14.18 9.27
C VAL A 115 -13.21 15.17 9.38
N GLY A 116 -12.55 15.17 10.53
CA GLY A 116 -11.35 15.99 10.77
C GLY A 116 -10.06 15.31 10.28
N PRO A 117 -8.98 16.07 10.07
CA PRO A 117 -7.69 15.53 9.64
C PRO A 117 -7.16 14.41 10.57
N ASN A 118 -7.28 14.59 11.89
CA ASN A 118 -6.81 13.59 12.87
C ASN A 118 -7.55 12.25 12.77
N GLU A 119 -8.84 12.25 12.41
CA GLU A 119 -9.62 11.03 12.19
C GLU A 119 -9.12 10.29 10.94
N ILE A 120 -8.84 11.02 9.86
CA ILE A 120 -8.24 10.46 8.64
C ILE A 120 -6.88 9.84 8.95
N LEU A 121 -6.01 10.52 9.69
CA LEU A 121 -4.70 10.00 10.07
C LEU A 121 -4.79 8.78 11.00
N SER A 122 -5.77 8.76 11.91
CA SER A 122 -6.00 7.59 12.77
C SER A 122 -6.37 6.36 11.94
N PHE A 123 -7.18 6.54 10.89
CA PHE A 123 -7.49 5.46 9.95
C PHE A 123 -6.29 5.05 9.10
N VAL A 124 -5.46 6.00 8.63
CA VAL A 124 -4.19 5.68 7.96
C VAL A 124 -3.30 4.83 8.87
N LYS A 125 -3.17 5.24 10.14
CA LYS A 125 -2.38 4.51 11.12
C LYS A 125 -2.91 3.08 11.31
N SER A 126 -4.22 2.87 11.36
CA SER A 126 -4.77 1.51 11.48
C SER A 126 -4.42 0.61 10.28
N GLN A 127 -4.41 1.16 9.06
CA GLN A 127 -3.97 0.40 7.87
C GLN A 127 -2.48 0.07 7.92
N VAL A 128 -1.65 1.02 8.40
CA VAL A 128 -0.21 0.80 8.60
C VAL A 128 0.05 -0.23 9.71
N ASP A 129 -0.61 -0.09 10.85
CA ASP A 129 -0.50 -1.04 11.97
C ASP A 129 -0.90 -2.45 11.51
N TYR A 130 -1.96 -2.57 10.71
CA TYR A 130 -2.35 -3.84 10.09
C TYR A 130 -1.22 -4.39 9.20
N ILE A 131 -0.65 -3.58 8.31
CA ILE A 131 0.48 -3.98 7.45
C ILE A 131 1.66 -4.46 8.29
N LEU A 132 1.94 -3.80 9.42
CA LEU A 132 3.11 -4.07 10.25
C LEU A 132 2.92 -5.23 11.25
N GLY A 133 1.71 -5.78 11.39
CA GLY A 133 1.45 -6.99 12.17
C GLY A 133 0.23 -6.95 13.08
N SER A 134 -0.46 -5.81 13.20
CA SER A 134 -1.71 -5.69 13.97
C SER A 134 -2.90 -6.22 13.16
N ASN A 135 -2.85 -7.51 12.83
CA ASN A 135 -3.84 -8.22 12.04
C ASN A 135 -4.12 -9.60 12.67
N PRO A 136 -5.21 -10.30 12.28
CA PRO A 136 -5.58 -11.58 12.89
C PRO A 136 -4.50 -12.67 12.85
N MET A 137 -3.59 -12.61 11.87
CA MET A 137 -2.48 -13.54 11.74
C MET A 137 -1.26 -13.17 12.59
N GLY A 138 -1.17 -11.94 13.10
CA GLY A 138 0.00 -11.45 13.85
C GLY A 138 1.28 -11.37 13.00
N VAL A 139 1.15 -11.27 11.67
CA VAL A 139 2.27 -11.31 10.72
C VAL A 139 2.44 -9.95 10.06
N SER A 140 3.67 -9.43 10.01
CA SER A 140 4.00 -8.26 9.21
C SER A 140 4.02 -8.60 7.73
N TYR A 141 3.27 -7.87 6.92
CA TYR A 141 3.33 -7.96 5.46
C TYR A 141 4.46 -7.13 4.85
N LEU A 142 5.20 -6.39 5.68
CA LEU A 142 6.45 -5.73 5.30
C LEU A 142 7.63 -6.66 5.60
N VAL A 143 8.25 -7.19 4.56
CA VAL A 143 9.30 -8.22 4.67
C VAL A 143 10.49 -7.69 5.47
N GLY A 144 10.94 -8.47 6.45
CA GLY A 144 12.07 -8.11 7.32
C GLY A 144 11.70 -7.18 8.49
N TYR A 145 10.42 -6.83 8.66
CA TYR A 145 9.95 -6.02 9.78
C TYR A 145 9.17 -6.86 10.79
N GLY A 146 9.36 -6.59 12.08
CA GLY A 146 8.64 -7.26 13.17
C GLY A 146 9.10 -8.70 13.45
N PRO A 147 8.46 -9.37 14.42
CA PRO A 147 8.87 -10.70 14.87
C PRO A 147 8.50 -11.83 13.88
N ALA A 148 7.51 -11.60 13.01
CA ALA A 148 7.05 -12.57 12.02
C ALA A 148 6.73 -11.86 10.70
N TYR A 149 7.28 -12.36 9.59
CA TYR A 149 7.08 -11.83 8.24
C TYR A 149 7.21 -12.94 7.18
N PRO A 150 6.66 -12.76 5.95
CA PRO A 150 6.77 -13.72 4.86
C PRO A 150 8.23 -14.01 4.48
N GLN A 151 8.58 -15.29 4.42
CA GLN A 151 9.92 -15.77 4.07
C GLN A 151 9.99 -16.35 2.67
N ARG A 152 8.85 -16.64 2.04
CA ARG A 152 8.72 -17.27 0.72
C ARG A 152 8.02 -16.33 -0.26
N VAL A 153 8.50 -15.09 -0.32
CA VAL A 153 8.08 -14.04 -1.26
C VAL A 153 8.28 -14.49 -2.70
N HIS A 154 7.30 -14.23 -3.58
CA HIS A 154 7.40 -14.44 -5.02
C HIS A 154 8.33 -13.40 -5.64
N HIS A 155 9.64 -13.60 -5.51
CA HIS A 155 10.65 -12.73 -6.11
C HIS A 155 11.87 -13.54 -6.54
N ARG A 156 12.22 -13.48 -7.83
CA ARG A 156 13.27 -14.33 -8.42
C ARG A 156 14.64 -14.10 -7.77
N GLY A 157 15.02 -12.84 -7.57
CA GLY A 157 16.28 -12.48 -6.91
C GLY A 157 16.30 -12.83 -5.42
N ALA A 158 15.13 -12.91 -4.77
CA ALA A 158 15.06 -13.30 -3.36
C ALA A 158 15.21 -14.82 -3.20
N SER A 159 14.52 -15.57 -4.07
CA SER A 159 14.41 -17.03 -4.00
C SER A 159 15.62 -17.80 -4.53
N THR A 160 16.45 -17.16 -5.35
CA THR A 160 17.66 -17.77 -5.94
C THR A 160 18.87 -17.43 -5.09
N ALA A 161 19.75 -18.40 -4.81
CA ALA A 161 21.02 -18.10 -4.13
C ALA A 161 21.79 -16.99 -4.85
N SER A 162 22.42 -16.11 -4.08
CA SER A 162 23.21 -15.04 -4.67
C SER A 162 24.44 -15.61 -5.37
N TYR A 163 24.95 -14.89 -6.38
CA TYR A 163 26.21 -15.28 -7.05
C TYR A 163 27.42 -15.26 -6.09
N ARG A 164 27.33 -14.47 -5.00
CA ARG A 164 28.37 -14.44 -3.96
C ARG A 164 28.44 -15.78 -3.22
N ASP A 165 27.29 -16.41 -2.96
CA ASP A 165 27.20 -17.65 -2.19
C ASP A 165 27.35 -18.89 -3.08
N SER A 166 26.87 -18.83 -4.33
CA SER A 166 26.95 -19.94 -5.27
C SER A 166 27.29 -19.46 -6.67
N LYS A 167 28.44 -19.91 -7.18
CA LYS A 167 28.89 -19.68 -8.55
C LYS A 167 28.40 -20.75 -9.54
N VAL A 168 27.49 -21.62 -9.11
CA VAL A 168 26.96 -22.70 -9.94
C VAL A 168 26.19 -22.11 -11.11
N PHE A 169 26.51 -22.57 -12.32
CA PHE A 169 25.75 -22.22 -13.51
C PHE A 169 24.31 -22.76 -13.41
N LEU A 170 23.32 -21.88 -13.51
CA LEU A 170 21.91 -22.25 -13.54
C LEU A 170 21.44 -22.27 -14.99
N GLY A 171 21.11 -23.46 -15.50
CA GLY A 171 20.46 -23.61 -16.80
C GLY A 171 19.06 -22.99 -16.84
N CYS A 172 18.50 -22.77 -18.04
CA CYS A 172 17.28 -21.97 -18.27
C CYS A 172 16.09 -22.34 -17.36
N MET A 173 15.78 -23.64 -17.26
CA MET A 173 14.68 -24.14 -16.41
C MET A 173 15.15 -24.60 -15.03
N GLN A 174 16.46 -24.76 -14.84
CA GLN A 174 17.02 -25.29 -13.60
C GLN A 174 16.69 -24.39 -12.41
N GLY A 175 16.69 -23.07 -12.61
CA GLY A 175 16.31 -22.12 -11.57
C GLY A 175 14.86 -22.30 -11.10
N TYR A 176 13.93 -22.59 -12.01
CA TYR A 176 12.54 -22.88 -11.66
C TYR A 176 12.42 -24.19 -10.87
N HIS A 177 13.01 -25.28 -11.37
CA HIS A 177 12.92 -26.58 -10.71
C HIS A 177 13.69 -26.66 -9.37
N THR A 178 14.73 -25.85 -9.21
CA THR A 178 15.55 -25.86 -7.99
C THR A 178 15.04 -24.88 -6.96
N TRP A 179 14.77 -23.64 -7.39
CA TRP A 179 14.41 -22.57 -6.49
C TRP A 179 12.91 -22.48 -6.36
N PHE A 180 12.15 -22.14 -7.40
CA PHE A 180 10.71 -21.80 -7.28
C PHE A 180 9.88 -22.78 -6.44
N VAL A 181 10.03 -24.09 -6.65
CA VAL A 181 9.27 -25.14 -5.94
C VAL A 181 9.77 -25.45 -4.52
N ARG A 182 10.92 -24.89 -4.11
CA ARG A 182 11.53 -25.18 -2.81
C ARG A 182 10.64 -24.67 -1.66
N HIS A 183 10.55 -25.46 -0.59
CA HIS A 183 9.77 -25.12 0.60
C HIS A 183 10.55 -24.34 1.66
N ALA A 184 11.87 -24.31 1.56
CA ALA A 184 12.70 -23.48 2.43
C ALA A 184 12.45 -21.98 2.23
N PRO A 185 12.78 -21.15 3.23
CA PRO A 185 12.88 -19.70 3.11
C PRO A 185 13.70 -19.25 1.90
N ASN A 186 13.41 -18.04 1.41
CA ASN A 186 14.23 -17.40 0.40
C ASN A 186 15.65 -17.15 0.95
N PRO A 187 16.72 -17.48 0.20
CA PRO A 187 18.10 -17.25 0.65
C PRO A 187 18.42 -15.77 0.82
N ASN A 188 17.78 -14.86 0.07
CA ASN A 188 17.93 -13.42 0.25
C ASN A 188 16.62 -12.83 0.76
N VAL A 189 16.67 -12.16 1.92
CA VAL A 189 15.52 -11.45 2.50
C VAL A 189 15.31 -10.14 1.74
N LEU A 190 14.11 -9.94 1.20
CA LEU A 190 13.75 -8.74 0.45
C LEU A 190 13.26 -7.64 1.40
N VAL A 191 14.17 -7.14 2.25
CA VAL A 191 13.85 -6.19 3.33
C VAL A 191 13.11 -4.96 2.79
N GLY A 192 12.02 -4.58 3.45
CA GLY A 192 11.18 -3.42 3.10
C GLY A 192 10.19 -3.68 1.97
N ALA A 193 10.15 -4.87 1.38
CA ALA A 193 9.14 -5.20 0.39
C ALA A 193 7.77 -5.43 1.03
N LEU A 194 6.74 -4.74 0.51
CA LEU A 194 5.35 -4.99 0.86
C LEU A 194 4.79 -6.07 -0.07
N VAL A 195 4.45 -7.23 0.49
CA VAL A 195 3.83 -8.33 -0.27
C VAL A 195 2.38 -8.01 -0.63
N GLY A 196 1.75 -8.84 -1.45
CA GLY A 196 0.35 -8.68 -1.88
C GLY A 196 -0.70 -8.69 -0.77
N GLY A 197 -0.38 -9.27 0.38
CA GLY A 197 -1.22 -9.27 1.59
C GLY A 197 -2.23 -10.42 1.64
N PRO A 198 -3.13 -10.42 2.63
CA PRO A 198 -4.07 -11.51 2.86
C PRO A 198 -5.24 -11.48 1.86
N ASP A 199 -6.07 -12.53 1.90
CA ASP A 199 -7.34 -12.55 1.21
C ASP A 199 -8.46 -11.80 1.98
N LEU A 200 -9.70 -11.95 1.52
CA LEU A 200 -10.87 -11.27 2.09
C LEU A 200 -11.14 -11.66 3.56
N ASN A 201 -10.67 -12.82 3.99
CA ASN A 201 -10.91 -13.38 5.32
C ASN A 201 -9.71 -13.20 6.25
N ASP A 202 -8.77 -12.31 5.90
CA ASP A 202 -7.50 -12.10 6.61
C ASP A 202 -6.55 -13.31 6.59
N GLU A 203 -6.78 -14.29 5.71
CA GLU A 203 -5.91 -15.47 5.59
C GLU A 203 -4.73 -15.19 4.67
N PHE A 204 -3.54 -15.59 5.10
CA PHE A 204 -2.30 -15.44 4.33
C PHE A 204 -1.50 -16.74 4.28
N ARG A 205 -1.17 -17.18 3.06
CA ARG A 205 -0.31 -18.37 2.83
C ARG A 205 1.02 -17.94 2.24
N ASP A 206 2.09 -18.08 3.04
CA ASP A 206 3.48 -17.83 2.64
C ASP A 206 4.02 -18.93 1.70
N GLY A 207 3.65 -18.82 0.43
CA GLY A 207 4.09 -19.71 -0.63
C GLY A 207 4.48 -18.94 -1.88
N ARG A 208 5.63 -19.27 -2.46
CA ARG A 208 6.11 -18.66 -3.71
C ARG A 208 5.18 -18.90 -4.89
N ASP A 209 4.43 -19.97 -4.89
CA ASP A 209 3.39 -20.25 -5.89
C ASP A 209 2.16 -19.36 -5.70
N ASN A 210 1.97 -18.78 -4.51
CA ASN A 210 0.89 -17.88 -4.18
C ASN A 210 1.22 -16.43 -4.57
N PHE A 211 1.47 -16.18 -5.85
CA PHE A 211 1.78 -14.85 -6.36
C PHE A 211 0.69 -13.81 -6.02
N ALA A 212 -0.56 -14.21 -5.77
CA ALA A 212 -1.61 -13.25 -5.44
C ALA A 212 -1.35 -12.54 -4.11
N GLN A 213 -0.78 -13.25 -3.14
CA GLN A 213 -0.52 -12.76 -1.78
C GLN A 213 0.97 -12.47 -1.53
N THR A 214 1.88 -13.19 -2.17
CA THR A 214 3.33 -13.10 -1.91
C THR A 214 4.12 -12.28 -2.93
N GLU A 215 3.46 -11.71 -3.95
CA GLU A 215 4.12 -10.81 -4.91
C GLU A 215 4.65 -9.56 -4.20
N ALA A 216 5.92 -9.27 -4.41
CA ALA A 216 6.56 -8.03 -3.97
C ALA A 216 6.74 -7.08 -5.15
N CYS A 217 6.10 -5.91 -5.08
CA CYS A 217 6.12 -4.93 -6.16
C CYS A 217 6.50 -3.53 -5.66
N THR A 218 7.20 -2.76 -6.50
CA THR A 218 7.63 -1.39 -6.16
C THR A 218 6.43 -0.47 -5.89
N TYR A 219 5.34 -0.64 -6.63
CA TYR A 219 4.12 0.15 -6.44
C TYR A 219 3.34 -0.22 -5.15
N ASN A 220 3.67 -1.32 -4.48
CA ASN A 220 3.15 -1.63 -3.15
C ASN A 220 3.91 -0.82 -2.08
N THR A 221 5.25 -0.85 -2.15
CA THR A 221 6.13 -0.24 -1.14
C THR A 221 6.28 1.27 -1.31
N ALA A 222 6.36 1.78 -2.54
CA ALA A 222 6.66 3.19 -2.79
C ALA A 222 5.72 4.18 -2.08
N PRO A 223 4.38 3.95 -2.04
CA PRO A 223 3.48 4.85 -1.31
C PRO A 223 3.73 4.88 0.20
N LEU A 224 4.17 3.77 0.78
CA LEU A 224 4.40 3.68 2.23
C LEU A 224 5.56 4.55 2.70
N VAL A 225 6.52 4.90 1.84
CA VAL A 225 7.64 5.78 2.22
C VAL A 225 7.13 7.13 2.71
N GLY A 226 6.18 7.75 1.98
CA GLY A 226 5.57 9.02 2.38
C GLY A 226 4.69 8.89 3.62
N VAL A 227 3.96 7.77 3.74
CA VAL A 227 3.11 7.49 4.91
C VAL A 227 3.96 7.33 6.17
N PHE A 228 5.01 6.51 6.12
CA PHE A 228 5.92 6.29 7.25
C PHE A 228 6.64 7.57 7.65
N ALA A 229 7.08 8.38 6.68
CA ALA A 229 7.67 9.69 6.98
C ALA A 229 6.70 10.58 7.77
N LYS A 230 5.42 10.62 7.39
CA LYS A 230 4.42 11.43 8.10
C LYS A 230 4.12 10.88 9.50
N LEU A 231 3.94 9.57 9.65
CA LEU A 231 3.66 8.96 10.95
C LEU A 231 4.84 9.14 11.92
N HIS A 232 6.08 9.00 11.43
CA HIS A 232 7.29 9.25 12.21
C HIS A 232 7.42 10.70 12.69
N GLU A 233 7.04 11.67 11.85
CA GLU A 233 6.98 13.09 12.24
C GLU A 233 6.02 13.29 13.43
N LEU A 234 4.85 12.66 13.40
CA LEU A 234 3.84 12.76 14.47
C LEU A 234 4.32 12.14 15.79
N GLU A 235 4.99 10.98 15.72
CA GLU A 235 5.57 10.34 16.90
C GLU A 235 6.64 11.21 17.56
N LYS A 236 7.52 11.84 16.78
CA LYS A 236 8.51 12.80 17.28
C LYS A 236 7.88 14.05 17.89
N GLY A 237 6.80 14.57 17.28
CA GLY A 237 6.06 15.70 17.84
C GLY A 237 5.42 15.36 19.20
N SER A 238 4.93 14.12 19.36
CA SER A 238 4.40 13.63 20.64
C SER A 238 5.49 13.45 21.69
N SER A 239 6.64 12.85 21.35
CA SER A 239 7.73 12.60 22.30
C SER A 239 8.46 13.87 22.76
N ASN A 240 8.46 14.93 21.96
CA ASN A 240 8.92 16.26 22.40
C ASN A 240 7.94 16.95 23.38
N SER A 241 6.68 16.50 23.44
CA SER A 241 5.66 16.99 24.38
C SER A 241 5.66 16.22 25.71
N THR A 242 6.30 15.05 25.75
CA THR A 242 6.39 14.16 26.91
C THR A 242 7.82 13.60 27.03
N ALA A 243 8.69 14.34 27.72
CA ALA A 243 10.04 13.87 28.02
C ALA A 243 10.00 12.68 29.01
N SER A 244 10.15 11.45 28.52
CA SER A 244 11.06 10.40 29.05
C SER A 244 10.89 9.04 28.31
N PRO A 245 11.95 8.18 28.28
CA PRO A 245 12.21 7.29 27.17
C PRO A 245 11.91 5.81 27.45
N SER A 246 11.45 5.07 26.43
CA SER A 246 12.01 3.78 25.97
C SER A 246 11.00 3.00 25.12
N LEU A 247 11.08 3.16 23.80
CA LEU A 247 10.68 2.12 22.84
C LEU A 247 11.75 2.12 21.72
N PRO A 248 12.16 0.94 21.22
CA PRO A 248 13.32 0.83 20.36
C PRO A 248 13.08 1.60 19.06
N LEU A 249 14.09 2.39 18.70
CA LEU A 249 14.18 3.16 17.47
C LEU A 249 13.71 2.34 16.27
N VAL A 250 12.75 2.90 15.54
CA VAL A 250 12.49 2.55 14.15
C VAL A 250 13.76 2.89 13.35
N SER A 251 14.65 1.91 13.23
CA SER A 251 15.84 2.01 12.38
C SER A 251 15.44 1.63 10.95
N PHE A 252 15.05 2.63 10.17
CA PHE A 252 15.06 2.50 8.72
C PHE A 252 16.49 2.66 8.22
N ILE A 253 17.21 1.54 8.05
CA ILE A 253 18.34 1.40 7.12
C ILE A 253 18.28 0.00 6.52
#